data_AF-A0A914PX05-F1
#
_entry.id   AF-A0A914PX05-F1
#
_cell.length_a   1.000
_cell.length_b   1.000
_cell.length_c   1.000
_cell.angle_alpha   90.00
_cell.angle_beta   90.00
_cell.angle_gamma   90.00
#
_symmetry.space_group_name_H-M   'P 1'
#
loop_
_entity.id
_entity.type
_entity.pdbx_description
1 polymer ?
#
loop_
_entity_poly.entity_id
_entity_poly.type
_entity_poly.pdbx_seq_one_letter_code
_entity_poly.pdbx_strand_id
1 'polypeptide(L)'
;MLYLAFLDLHTTLYTGLWGGIVSLTGNVFCAWPTLAYWIGNFKGMAWKTESPAAVLLAFNRCVEAYDKNLAKFLFEGKKSFIWMCLPFIWSGKDFIVGPPGIYNPLYSTIMYNPHGGYFADQNSIVSLKHVFCN
;
A
#
# COMPACT_ATOMS: atom_id res chain seq x y z
N MET A 1 0.63 -0.10 -17.56
CA MET A 1 1.12 1.29 -17.55
C MET A 1 0.12 2.20 -16.85
N LEU A 2 -1.06 2.52 -17.42
CA LEU A 2 -2.04 3.40 -16.74
C LEU A 2 -2.45 2.94 -15.33
N TYR A 3 -2.68 1.64 -15.14
CA TYR A 3 -3.04 1.09 -13.83
C TYR A 3 -1.99 1.38 -12.75
N LEU A 4 -0.69 1.24 -13.08
CA LEU A 4 0.41 1.55 -12.15
C LEU A 4 0.50 3.05 -11.87
N ALA A 5 0.33 3.88 -12.90
CA ALA A 5 0.36 5.34 -12.72
C ALA A 5 -0.73 5.83 -11.75
N PHE A 6 -1.92 5.22 -11.77
CA PHE A 6 -2.97 5.54 -10.80
C PHE A 6 -2.59 5.12 -9.38
N LEU A 7 -1.93 3.96 -9.21
CA LEU A 7 -1.46 3.51 -7.91
C LEU A 7 -0.35 4.43 -7.37
N ASP A 8 0.64 4.79 -8.20
CA ASP A 8 1.74 5.69 -7.85
C ASP A 8 1.23 7.09 -7.45
N LEU A 9 0.24 7.62 -8.17
CA LEU A 9 -0.39 8.88 -7.82
C LEU A 9 -1.09 8.77 -6.45
N HIS A 10 -1.80 7.65 -6.22
CA HIS A 10 -2.50 7.40 -4.98
C HIS A 10 -1.53 7.27 -3.79
N THR A 11 -0.44 6.53 -3.93
CA THR A 11 0.58 6.39 -2.88
C THR A 11 1.26 7.72 -2.57
N THR A 12 1.59 8.51 -3.60
CA THR A 12 2.21 9.83 -3.45
C THR A 12 1.33 10.83 -2.69
N LEU A 13 0.00 10.79 -2.89
CA LEU A 13 -0.92 11.65 -2.14
C LEU A 13 -0.84 11.39 -0.62
N TYR A 14 -0.67 10.15 -0.19
CA TYR A 14 -0.61 9.82 1.23
C TYR A 14 0.77 9.97 1.84
N THR A 15 1.83 9.53 1.15
CA THR A 15 3.19 9.61 1.69
C THR A 15 3.79 11.00 1.52
N GLY A 16 3.56 11.65 0.38
CA GLY A 16 4.08 12.97 0.06
C GLY A 16 3.23 14.07 0.69
N LEU A 17 2.00 14.24 0.23
CA LEU A 17 1.16 15.38 0.61
C LEU A 17 0.71 15.28 2.08
N TRP A 18 0.06 14.18 2.44
CA TRP A 18 -0.40 13.97 3.81
C TRP A 18 0.76 13.83 4.80
N GLY A 19 1.75 12.99 4.48
CA GLY A 19 2.97 12.85 5.28
C GLY A 19 3.65 14.20 5.54
N GLY A 20 3.79 15.02 4.49
CA GLY A 20 4.38 16.36 4.60
C GLY A 20 3.58 17.33 5.48
N ILE A 21 2.24 17.34 5.36
CA ILE A 21 1.39 18.18 6.23
C ILE A 21 1.59 17.78 7.70
N VAL A 22 1.53 16.49 8.00
CA VAL A 22 1.70 15.98 9.37
C VAL A 22 3.12 16.22 9.91
N SER A 23 4.14 16.13 9.04
CA SER A 23 5.54 16.51 9.37
C SER A 23 5.63 17.98 9.76
N LEU A 24 5.03 18.88 8.97
CA LEU A 24 5.13 20.33 9.16
C LEU A 24 4.37 20.81 10.41
N THR A 25 3.22 20.21 10.71
CA THR A 25 2.44 20.58 11.90
C THR A 25 2.93 19.90 13.19
N GLY A 26 3.85 18.92 13.08
CA GLY A 26 4.29 18.12 14.22
C GLY A 26 3.19 17.28 14.85
N ASN A 27 2.10 17.00 14.11
CA ASN A 27 0.98 16.24 14.64
C ASN A 27 1.38 14.78 14.84
N VAL A 28 1.10 14.24 16.02
CA VAL A 28 1.26 12.82 16.32
C VAL A 28 -0.02 12.06 15.96
N PHE A 29 0.08 10.74 15.80
CA PHE A 29 -1.05 9.87 15.48
C PHE A 29 -2.29 10.10 16.39
N CYS A 30 -2.06 10.40 17.67
CA CYS A 30 -3.14 10.63 18.64
C CYS A 30 -3.94 11.92 18.42
N ALA A 31 -3.48 12.85 17.57
CA ALA A 31 -4.26 14.03 17.21
C ALA A 31 -5.52 13.63 16.41
N TRP A 32 -5.36 12.78 15.39
CA TRP A 32 -6.43 12.34 14.49
C TRP A 32 -6.34 10.84 14.18
N PRO A 33 -6.64 9.97 15.16
CA PRO A 33 -6.39 8.52 15.05
C PRO A 33 -7.22 7.83 13.96
N THR A 34 -8.48 8.23 13.78
CA THR A 34 -9.37 7.66 12.77
C THR A 34 -8.90 8.00 11.35
N LEU A 35 -8.50 9.25 11.11
CA LEU A 35 -8.01 9.70 9.81
C LEU A 35 -6.68 9.03 9.47
N ALA A 36 -5.76 8.96 10.43
CA ALA A 36 -4.47 8.29 10.25
C ALA A 36 -4.63 6.78 9.97
N TYR A 37 -5.60 6.11 10.62
CA TYR A 37 -5.92 4.70 10.35
C TYR A 37 -6.35 4.47 8.89
N TRP A 38 -7.29 5.26 8.38
CA TRP A 38 -7.76 5.10 6.99
C TRP A 38 -6.64 5.38 5.98
N ILE A 39 -5.90 6.47 6.16
CA ILE A 39 -4.79 6.84 5.27
C ILE A 39 -3.71 5.76 5.26
N GLY A 40 -3.36 5.25 6.44
CA GLY A 40 -2.42 4.14 6.60
C GLY A 40 -2.80 2.90 5.82
N ASN A 41 -4.07 2.50 5.92
CA ASN A 41 -4.60 1.34 5.22
C ASN A 41 -4.69 1.54 3.70
N PHE A 42 -5.15 2.70 3.23
CA PHE A 42 -5.20 2.99 1.79
C PHE A 42 -3.80 3.01 1.16
N LYS A 43 -2.85 3.68 1.82
CA LYS A 43 -1.44 3.66 1.42
C LYS A 43 -0.87 2.23 1.41
N GLY A 44 -1.16 1.45 2.46
CA GLY A 44 -0.71 0.06 2.60
C GLY A 44 -1.27 -0.84 1.50
N MET A 45 -2.55 -0.70 1.16
CA MET A 45 -3.20 -1.43 0.08
C MET A 45 -2.52 -1.12 -1.25
N ALA A 46 -2.39 0.16 -1.60
CA ALA A 46 -1.83 0.57 -2.89
C ALA A 46 -0.38 0.10 -3.09
N TRP A 47 0.46 0.25 -2.06
CA TRP A 47 1.84 -0.29 -2.08
C TRP A 47 1.85 -1.80 -2.37
N LYS A 48 0.98 -2.56 -1.70
CA LYS A 48 0.91 -4.02 -1.89
C LYS A 48 0.34 -4.41 -3.25
N THR A 49 -0.48 -3.55 -3.87
CA THR A 49 -1.01 -3.77 -5.22
C THR A 49 0.03 -3.47 -6.31
N GLU A 50 0.88 -2.46 -6.12
CA GLU A 50 1.88 -2.02 -7.11
C GLU A 50 2.86 -3.13 -7.49
N SER A 51 3.46 -3.80 -6.51
CA SER A 51 4.46 -4.86 -6.75
C SER A 51 3.94 -5.99 -7.66
N PRO A 52 2.83 -6.69 -7.34
CA PRO A 52 2.28 -7.73 -8.22
C PRO A 52 1.77 -7.17 -9.55
N ALA A 53 1.30 -5.92 -9.59
CA ALA A 53 0.89 -5.27 -10.85
C ALA A 53 2.09 -5.03 -11.79
N ALA A 54 3.25 -4.66 -11.25
CA ALA A 54 4.50 -4.51 -12.01
C ALA A 54 4.97 -5.87 -12.55
N VAL A 55 4.92 -6.93 -11.73
CA VAL A 55 5.24 -8.30 -12.15
C VAL A 55 4.30 -8.77 -13.26
N LEU A 56 2.99 -8.54 -13.13
CA LEU A 56 2.00 -8.89 -14.15
C LEU A 56 2.28 -8.18 -15.49
N LEU A 57 2.67 -6.90 -15.43
CA LEU A 57 3.03 -6.14 -16.62
C LEU A 57 4.31 -6.67 -17.29
N ALA A 58 5.34 -7.01 -16.50
CA ALA A 58 6.55 -7.63 -17.02
C ALA A 58 6.22 -8.99 -17.66
N PHE A 59 5.39 -9.79 -17.01
CA PHE A 59 4.92 -11.06 -17.54
C PHE A 59 4.17 -10.89 -18.88
N ASN A 60 3.28 -9.90 -18.99
CA ASN A 60 2.63 -9.58 -20.26
C ASN A 60 3.65 -9.27 -21.37
N ARG A 61 4.73 -8.54 -21.07
CA ARG A 61 5.78 -8.22 -22.05
C ARG A 61 6.61 -9.44 -22.45
N CYS A 62 6.94 -10.30 -21.49
CA CYS A 62 7.66 -11.55 -21.77
C CYS A 62 6.83 -12.51 -22.64
N VAL A 63 5.54 -12.65 -22.36
CA VAL A 63 4.63 -13.51 -23.15
C VAL A 63 4.46 -12.95 -24.57
N GLU A 64 4.31 -11.64 -24.71
CA GLU A 64 4.21 -10.98 -26.02
C GLU A 64 5.49 -11.15 -26.87
N ALA A 65 6.67 -11.19 -26.23
CA ALA A 65 7.95 -11.46 -26.90
C ALA A 65 8.15 -12.94 -27.27
N TYR A 66 7.62 -13.86 -26.46
CA TYR A 66 7.73 -15.30 -26.69
C TYR A 66 6.77 -15.80 -27.77
N ASP A 67 5.47 -15.54 -27.62
CA ASP A 67 4.44 -15.96 -28.58
C ASP A 67 3.24 -15.01 -28.56
N LYS A 68 3.00 -14.39 -29.72
CA LYS A 68 1.90 -13.45 -29.94
C LYS A 68 0.51 -14.12 -29.82
N ASN A 69 0.39 -15.40 -30.16
CA ASN A 69 -0.88 -16.12 -30.08
C ASN A 69 -1.24 -16.39 -28.61
N LEU A 70 -0.26 -16.79 -27.81
CA LEU A 70 -0.42 -16.96 -26.37
C LEU A 70 -0.76 -15.63 -25.67
N ALA A 71 -0.08 -14.55 -26.06
CA ALA A 71 -0.36 -13.21 -25.54
C ALA A 71 -1.81 -12.76 -25.81
N LYS A 72 -2.32 -12.99 -27.02
CA LYS A 72 -3.73 -12.73 -27.33
C LYS A 72 -4.66 -13.60 -26.50
N PHE A 73 -4.37 -14.89 -26.39
CA PHE A 73 -5.22 -15.79 -25.61
C PHE A 73 -5.35 -15.36 -24.14
N LEU A 74 -4.25 -14.93 -23.51
CA LEU A 74 -4.24 -14.52 -22.10
C LEU A 74 -4.73 -13.09 -21.84
N PHE A 75 -4.30 -12.13 -22.66
CA PHE A 75 -4.40 -10.69 -22.35
C PHE A 75 -5.31 -9.90 -23.29
N GLU A 76 -5.92 -10.51 -24.30
CA GLU A 76 -6.74 -9.78 -25.27
C GLU A 76 -8.07 -9.30 -24.68
N GLY A 77 -8.44 -8.08 -25.05
CA GLY A 77 -9.72 -7.46 -24.75
C GLY A 77 -9.99 -7.31 -23.25
N LYS A 78 -11.10 -7.88 -22.77
CA LYS A 78 -11.56 -7.70 -21.38
C LYS A 78 -10.76 -8.53 -20.37
N LYS A 79 -10.00 -9.53 -20.83
CA LYS A 79 -9.24 -10.44 -19.95
C LYS A 79 -8.15 -9.70 -19.18
N SER A 80 -7.53 -8.68 -19.77
CA SER A 80 -6.51 -7.88 -19.06
C SER A 80 -7.09 -7.19 -17.82
N PHE A 81 -8.36 -6.78 -17.83
CA PHE A 81 -9.01 -6.22 -16.64
C PHE A 81 -9.19 -7.27 -15.53
N ILE A 82 -9.52 -8.52 -15.90
CA ILE A 82 -9.61 -9.63 -14.94
C ILE A 82 -8.25 -9.86 -14.27
N TRP A 83 -7.16 -9.83 -15.05
CA TRP A 83 -5.80 -9.94 -14.51
C TRP A 83 -5.44 -8.77 -13.57
N MET A 84 -5.93 -7.56 -13.83
CA MET A 84 -5.73 -6.41 -12.93
C MET A 84 -6.49 -6.54 -11.60
N CYS A 85 -7.63 -7.24 -11.58
CA CYS A 85 -8.37 -7.48 -10.34
C CYS A 85 -7.63 -8.41 -9.36
N LEU A 86 -6.77 -9.32 -9.85
CA LEU A 86 -6.05 -10.27 -9.00
C LEU A 86 -5.13 -9.58 -7.96
N PRO A 87 -4.22 -8.67 -8.35
CA PRO A 87 -3.47 -7.84 -7.42
C PRO A 87 -4.35 -7.13 -6.39
N PHE A 88 -5.46 -6.56 -6.85
CA PHE A 88 -6.34 -5.74 -6.02
C PHE A 88 -7.05 -6.58 -4.94
N ILE A 89 -7.57 -7.76 -5.31
CA ILE A 89 -8.20 -8.70 -4.36
C ILE A 89 -7.16 -9.17 -3.34
N TRP A 90 -5.95 -9.50 -3.80
CA TRP A 90 -4.88 -9.95 -2.92
C TRP A 90 -4.45 -8.88 -1.91
N SER A 91 -4.32 -7.61 -2.33
CA SER A 91 -4.05 -6.51 -1.39
C SER A 91 -5.26 -6.14 -0.52
N GLY A 92 -6.49 -6.31 -1.03
CA GLY A 92 -7.72 -6.00 -0.30
C GLY A 92 -7.93 -6.88 0.93
N LYS A 93 -7.50 -8.15 0.90
CA LYS A 93 -7.55 -9.03 2.09
C LYS A 93 -6.72 -8.44 3.25
N ASP A 94 -5.59 -7.82 2.93
CA ASP A 94 -4.68 -7.26 3.91
C ASP A 94 -5.16 -5.91 4.42
N PHE A 95 -6.02 -5.21 3.68
CA PHE A 95 -6.70 -4.00 4.16
C PHE A 95 -7.67 -4.32 5.30
N ILE A 96 -8.30 -5.50 5.27
CA ILE A 96 -9.28 -5.91 6.28
C ILE A 96 -8.60 -6.54 7.50
N VAL A 97 -7.59 -7.39 7.27
CA VAL A 97 -6.99 -8.24 8.32
C VAL A 97 -5.63 -7.71 8.80
N GLY A 98 -4.94 -6.93 7.99
CA GLY A 98 -3.58 -6.48 8.28
C GLY A 98 -3.52 -5.35 9.31
N PRO A 99 -2.34 -5.18 9.97
CA PRO A 99 -2.12 -4.02 10.82
C PRO A 99 -2.09 -2.74 9.96
N PRO A 100 -2.74 -1.66 10.42
CA PRO A 100 -2.69 -0.39 9.71
C PRO A 100 -1.29 0.19 9.77
N GLY A 101 -0.87 0.85 8.69
CA GLY A 101 0.31 1.71 8.73
C GLY A 101 0.00 2.97 9.54
N ILE A 102 0.87 3.33 10.48
CA ILE A 102 0.73 4.53 11.31
C ILE A 102 1.90 5.47 11.00
N TYR A 103 1.60 6.76 10.92
CA TYR A 103 2.61 7.78 10.71
C TYR A 103 3.54 7.88 11.93
N ASN A 104 4.83 7.66 11.72
CA ASN A 104 5.87 7.80 12.73
C ASN A 104 6.67 9.10 12.44
N PRO A 105 6.64 10.09 13.35
CA PRO A 105 7.33 11.36 13.15
C PRO A 105 8.86 11.24 13.20
N LEU A 106 9.44 10.24 13.90
CA LEU A 106 10.90 10.06 13.95
C LEU A 106 11.48 9.79 12.56
N TYR A 107 10.78 8.97 11.79
CA TYR A 107 11.18 8.58 10.45
C TYR A 107 10.43 9.35 9.35
N SER A 108 9.54 10.27 9.74
CA SER A 108 8.67 11.05 8.84
C SER A 108 7.97 10.19 7.78
N THR A 109 7.50 9.00 8.17
CA THR A 109 6.89 8.03 7.25
C THR A 109 5.87 7.13 7.93
N ILE A 110 5.05 6.46 7.12
CA ILE A 110 4.00 5.55 7.58
C ILE A 110 4.59 4.14 7.73
N MET A 111 4.63 3.64 8.96
CA MET A 111 5.21 2.37 9.35
C MET A 111 4.16 1.43 9.95
N TYR A 112 4.35 0.12 9.80
CA TYR A 112 3.49 -0.86 10.46
C TYR A 112 3.77 -0.98 11.97
N ASN A 113 5.00 -0.67 12.41
CA ASN A 113 5.33 -0.52 13.83
C ASN A 113 5.43 0.99 14.18
N PRO A 114 4.43 1.58 14.85
CA PRO A 114 4.46 3.00 15.23
C PRO A 114 5.54 3.32 16.28
N HIS A 115 5.95 2.33 17.07
CA HIS A 115 6.91 2.52 18.16
C HIS A 115 8.35 2.20 17.77
N GLY A 116 8.59 1.87 16.50
CA GLY A 116 9.94 1.71 15.97
C GLY A 116 10.79 2.93 16.30
N GLY A 117 11.93 2.71 16.96
CA GLY A 117 12.86 3.76 17.39
C GLY A 117 12.58 4.38 18.78
N TYR A 118 11.41 4.14 19.38
CA TYR A 118 11.09 4.63 20.74
C TYR A 118 11.36 3.58 21.84
N PHE A 119 10.98 2.33 21.59
CA PHE A 119 11.16 1.22 22.53
C PHE A 119 11.91 0.07 21.84
N ALA A 120 12.68 -0.71 22.61
CA ALA A 120 13.23 -1.96 22.10
C ALA A 120 12.07 -2.96 21.91
N ASP A 121 11.95 -3.53 20.71
CA ASP A 121 10.87 -4.47 20.37
C ASP A 121 11.00 -5.77 21.19
N GLN A 122 10.40 -5.80 22.37
CA GLN A 122 10.38 -6.98 23.23
C GLN A 122 9.09 -7.77 22.90
N ASN A 123 9.24 -8.78 22.03
CA ASN A 123 8.25 -9.79 21.60
C ASN A 123 7.54 -9.61 20.24
N SER A 124 7.93 -8.68 19.36
CA SER A 124 7.40 -8.61 17.98
C SER A 124 5.87 -8.40 17.87
N ILE A 125 5.18 -8.10 18.97
CA ILE A 125 3.71 -8.02 19.02
C ILE A 125 3.29 -6.58 18.76
N VAL A 126 2.97 -6.28 17.50
CA VAL A 126 2.33 -5.02 17.14
C VAL A 126 0.85 -5.12 17.55
N SER A 127 0.56 -4.82 18.83
CA SER A 127 -0.78 -4.97 19.38
C SER A 127 -1.70 -3.88 18.82
N LEU A 128 -2.75 -4.29 18.10
CA LEU A 128 -3.86 -3.42 17.64
C LEU A 128 -4.46 -2.56 18.77
N LYS A 129 -4.32 -2.98 20.04
CA LYS A 129 -4.80 -2.23 21.21
C LYS A 129 -4.05 -0.92 21.47
N HIS A 130 -2.81 -0.76 20.99
CA HIS A 130 -2.07 0.51 21.12
C HIS A 130 -2.33 1.51 19.98
N VAL A 131 -3.19 1.15 19.01
CA VAL A 131 -3.63 2.04 17.93
C VAL A 131 -4.75 2.99 18.40
N PHE A 132 -5.30 2.81 19.60
CA PHE A 132 -6.26 3.75 20.16
C PHE A 132 -5.63 4.43 21.36
N CYS A 133 -5.41 5.74 21.24
CA CYS A 133 -4.91 6.59 22.31
C CYS A 133 -6.03 6.73 23.36
N ASN A 134 -6.02 5.85 24.37
CA ASN A 134 -6.96 5.84 25.50
C ASN A 134 -6.18 5.58 26.78
#